data_AF-D7VJ09-F1
#
_entry.id   AF-D7VJ09-F1
#
_cell.length_a   1.000
_cell.length_b   1.000
_cell.length_c   1.000
_cell.angle_alpha   90.00
_cell.angle_beta   90.00
_cell.angle_gamma   90.00
#
_symmetry.space_group_name_H-M   'P 1'
#
loop_
_entity.id
_entity.type
_entity.pdbx_description
1 polymer ?
#
loop_
_entity_poly.entity_id
_entity_poly.type
_entity_poly.pdbx_seq_one_letter_code
_entity_poly.pdbx_strand_id
1 'polypeptide(L)'
;MNITMKFLKFKEVKHKMPKDSGMYSRGEKNNGEFDEYGVLFLEGDCEVENLDLDDPLRSLNFLSESGSDEEVCIAILVDGNLRAGNIYNYETDGSAGLYVLGNVDAENILIGGQEFYVSGNLNIKDCFWGHYNHGDLLVNGNTCARVFVATEEYHYDYNKLRIRADFFLCDHDREDDVFDPSVPYAIFEKAMLYTENDVETDDLFTWKDWMSRSTAIRLLEKKQPILLKDIHIVSEAEQQALILKEIPHKFSESHFNGEESFRSQLQNFEKLLEISKMHSEDDYQYYEWKGYEVQVHGDTSEEQGHVMFTHDSGLTFFICIEEDETPALSIKTLFRKNENKISLSAVYRKDSNDSFSNVFDQTTNSFYSEELQLLWKELLVRAERGAYFYNKFSETVRVENLLQYLNLPVVQHKYNDYWDLERSYFWYNYYCFTMRQHAARGLVGSIDVAQEIKGEVFDLRTFYFRPDAVVNPQYCELYYASSQEGRTSDRYSAVDKRVKVFLYDWQLYQEALQWYPKIETALSYENQSYLEDQEL
;
A
#
# COMPACT_ATOMS: atom_id res chain seq x y z
N MET A 1 -6.15 -48.41 -5.83
CA MET A 1 -5.75 -49.48 -4.89
C MET A 1 -6.95 -49.81 -4.03
N ASN A 2 -7.17 -51.07 -3.64
CA ASN A 2 -8.22 -51.40 -2.65
C ASN A 2 -7.67 -51.05 -1.26
N ILE A 3 -7.95 -49.84 -0.81
CA ILE A 3 -7.66 -49.39 0.56
C ILE A 3 -8.59 -50.15 1.49
N THR A 4 -8.07 -50.68 2.59
CA THR A 4 -8.91 -51.27 3.64
C THR A 4 -9.28 -50.18 4.62
N MET A 5 -10.55 -49.79 4.63
CA MET A 5 -11.11 -48.79 5.53
C MET A 5 -11.95 -49.48 6.61
N LYS A 6 -11.79 -49.07 7.86
CA LYS A 6 -12.55 -49.60 9.01
C LYS A 6 -12.99 -48.42 9.88
N PHE A 7 -14.23 -48.42 10.31
CA PHE A 7 -14.69 -47.50 11.34
C PHE A 7 -14.56 -48.20 12.70
N LEU A 8 -13.70 -47.68 13.56
CA LEU A 8 -13.29 -48.31 14.82
C LEU A 8 -13.44 -47.33 15.97
N LYS A 9 -13.57 -47.81 17.20
CA LYS A 9 -13.48 -46.92 18.36
C LYS A 9 -12.04 -46.49 18.60
N PHE A 10 -11.83 -45.29 19.11
CA PHE A 10 -10.50 -44.76 19.41
C PHE A 10 -9.67 -45.74 20.25
N LYS A 11 -10.24 -46.37 21.28
CA LYS A 11 -9.52 -47.36 22.13
C LYS A 11 -8.93 -48.53 21.35
N GLU A 12 -9.54 -48.91 20.23
CA GLU A 12 -9.09 -50.02 19.39
C GLU A 12 -7.87 -49.64 18.55
N VAL A 13 -7.76 -48.37 18.17
CA VAL A 13 -6.66 -47.82 17.36
C VAL A 13 -5.65 -47.00 18.18
N LYS A 14 -5.92 -46.76 19.46
CA LYS A 14 -5.11 -45.93 20.38
C LYS A 14 -3.63 -46.32 20.42
N HIS A 15 -3.34 -47.61 20.30
CA HIS A 15 -1.96 -48.14 20.28
C HIS A 15 -1.16 -47.75 19.01
N LYS A 16 -1.84 -47.29 17.95
CA LYS A 16 -1.25 -46.77 16.71
C LYS A 16 -1.16 -45.24 16.68
N MET A 17 -1.88 -44.55 17.56
CA MET A 17 -1.84 -43.08 17.62
C MET A 17 -0.45 -42.59 18.03
N PRO A 18 0.02 -41.48 17.44
CA PRO A 18 1.26 -40.84 17.87
C PRO A 18 1.17 -40.39 19.33
N LYS A 19 2.19 -40.71 20.13
CA LYS A 19 2.16 -40.46 21.58
C LYS A 19 2.30 -38.98 21.95
N ASP A 20 2.88 -38.23 21.05
CA ASP A 20 3.08 -36.78 21.08
C ASP A 20 1.87 -36.00 20.58
N SER A 21 0.84 -36.67 20.05
CA SER A 21 -0.38 -35.99 19.62
C SER A 21 -1.22 -35.50 20.82
N GLY A 22 -1.87 -34.35 20.63
CA GLY A 22 -2.78 -33.74 21.60
C GLY A 22 -3.91 -34.70 21.98
N MET A 23 -4.50 -35.38 21.00
CA MET A 23 -5.58 -36.35 21.23
C MET A 23 -5.13 -37.55 22.08
N TYR A 24 -3.96 -38.14 21.81
CA TYR A 24 -3.44 -39.24 22.63
C TYR A 24 -3.14 -38.77 24.06
N SER A 25 -2.42 -37.66 24.19
CA SER A 25 -1.99 -37.15 25.49
C SER A 25 -3.17 -36.69 26.37
N ARG A 26 -4.19 -36.07 25.77
CA ARG A 26 -5.43 -35.67 26.46
C ARG A 26 -6.27 -36.90 26.84
N GLY A 27 -6.40 -37.88 25.95
CA GLY A 27 -7.06 -39.15 26.25
C GLY A 27 -6.45 -39.87 27.44
N GLU A 28 -5.13 -39.90 27.56
CA GLU A 28 -4.44 -40.48 28.73
C GLU A 28 -4.66 -39.68 30.02
N LYS A 29 -4.60 -38.34 29.97
CA LYS A 29 -4.79 -37.47 31.14
C LYS A 29 -6.22 -37.49 31.68
N ASN A 30 -7.21 -37.68 30.80
CA ASN A 30 -8.63 -37.58 31.12
C ASN A 30 -9.33 -38.94 31.14
N ASN A 31 -8.64 -40.00 31.57
CA ASN A 31 -9.20 -41.35 31.79
C ASN A 31 -9.92 -41.95 30.55
N GLY A 32 -9.34 -41.80 29.36
CA GLY A 32 -9.90 -42.35 28.12
C GLY A 32 -11.04 -41.51 27.55
N GLU A 33 -10.98 -40.18 27.67
CA GLU A 33 -11.99 -39.22 27.17
C GLU A 33 -12.53 -39.55 25.77
N PHE A 34 -11.64 -40.00 24.87
CA PHE A 34 -11.98 -40.29 23.48
C PHE A 34 -12.28 -41.77 23.17
N ASP A 35 -12.11 -42.69 24.14
CA ASP A 35 -12.01 -44.13 23.92
C ASP A 35 -13.23 -44.74 23.20
N GLU A 36 -14.42 -44.17 23.36
CA GLU A 36 -15.67 -44.65 22.76
C GLU A 36 -16.06 -43.95 21.45
N TYR A 37 -15.35 -42.89 21.05
CA TYR A 37 -15.64 -42.15 19.83
C TYR A 37 -15.10 -42.86 18.57
N GLY A 38 -15.73 -42.57 17.44
CA GLY A 38 -15.40 -43.18 16.17
C GLY A 38 -14.14 -42.60 15.53
N VAL A 39 -13.32 -43.48 14.96
CA VAL A 39 -12.14 -43.16 14.17
C VAL A 39 -12.22 -43.91 12.86
N LEU A 40 -12.09 -43.18 11.75
CA LEU A 40 -11.95 -43.78 10.44
C LEU A 40 -10.50 -44.21 10.23
N PHE A 41 -10.25 -45.52 10.30
CA PHE A 41 -8.93 -46.11 10.12
C PHE A 41 -8.71 -46.57 8.69
N LEU A 42 -7.67 -46.04 8.04
CA LEU A 42 -7.23 -46.40 6.70
C LEU A 42 -5.91 -47.17 6.78
N GLU A 43 -5.95 -48.45 6.41
CA GLU A 43 -4.79 -49.33 6.43
C GLU A 43 -4.01 -49.22 5.11
N GLY A 44 -2.80 -48.64 5.17
CA GLY A 44 -1.92 -48.40 4.01
C GLY A 44 -2.07 -47.01 3.39
N ASP A 45 -1.48 -46.84 2.20
CA ASP A 45 -1.51 -45.58 1.46
C ASP A 45 -2.91 -45.24 0.95
N CYS A 46 -3.29 -43.96 1.05
CA CYS A 46 -4.59 -43.44 0.63
C CYS A 46 -4.45 -42.36 -0.45
N GLU A 47 -5.35 -42.37 -1.43
CA GLU A 47 -5.47 -41.32 -2.44
C GLU A 47 -6.94 -40.86 -2.53
N VAL A 48 -7.17 -39.55 -2.42
CA VAL A 48 -8.50 -38.94 -2.44
C VAL A 48 -8.46 -37.60 -3.18
N GLU A 49 -9.50 -37.27 -3.94
CA GLU A 49 -9.52 -35.98 -4.64
C GLU A 49 -9.82 -34.81 -3.69
N ASN A 50 -10.88 -34.91 -2.90
CA ASN A 50 -11.25 -33.91 -1.89
C ASN A 50 -11.56 -34.61 -0.57
N LEU A 51 -10.84 -34.23 0.48
CA LEU A 51 -11.06 -34.69 1.85
C LEU A 51 -11.70 -33.59 2.67
N ASP A 52 -13.00 -33.71 2.89
CA ASP A 52 -13.77 -32.86 3.78
C ASP A 52 -13.71 -33.44 5.20
N LEU A 53 -13.15 -32.68 6.14
CA LEU A 53 -13.04 -33.12 7.53
C LEU A 53 -14.34 -32.90 8.31
N ASP A 54 -15.32 -32.17 7.76
CA ASP A 54 -16.67 -32.07 8.34
C ASP A 54 -17.49 -33.35 8.07
N ASP A 55 -17.26 -33.99 6.92
CA ASP A 55 -17.93 -35.24 6.53
C ASP A 55 -16.94 -36.25 5.91
N PRO A 56 -16.01 -36.79 6.73
CA PRO A 56 -14.93 -37.63 6.24
C PRO A 56 -15.42 -38.97 5.67
N LEU A 57 -16.54 -39.50 6.20
CA LEU A 57 -17.13 -40.75 5.73
C LEU A 57 -17.61 -40.61 4.28
N ARG A 58 -18.28 -39.50 3.95
CA ARG A 58 -18.71 -39.20 2.59
C ARG A 58 -17.53 -38.96 1.66
N SER A 59 -16.55 -38.15 2.06
CA SER A 59 -15.37 -37.86 1.23
C SER A 59 -14.57 -39.11 0.86
N LEU A 60 -14.50 -40.09 1.75
CA LEU A 60 -13.78 -41.34 1.52
C LEU A 60 -14.67 -42.47 0.96
N ASN A 61 -15.93 -42.17 0.59
CA ASN A 61 -16.92 -43.13 0.11
C ASN A 61 -17.09 -44.34 1.04
N PHE A 62 -17.00 -44.12 2.36
CA PHE A 62 -17.21 -45.17 3.34
C PHE A 62 -18.72 -45.45 3.48
N LEU A 63 -19.14 -46.68 3.21
CA LEU A 63 -20.51 -47.12 3.40
C LEU A 63 -20.62 -47.80 4.77
N SER A 64 -21.33 -47.19 5.72
CA SER A 64 -21.59 -47.84 7.01
C SER A 64 -22.56 -49.01 6.83
N GLU A 65 -22.29 -50.15 7.48
CA GLU A 65 -23.18 -51.32 7.44
C GLU A 65 -24.46 -51.11 8.27
N SER A 66 -24.46 -50.15 9.19
CA SER A 66 -25.53 -49.86 10.15
C SER A 66 -26.58 -48.86 9.65
N GLY A 67 -26.29 -48.09 8.59
CA GLY A 67 -27.22 -47.11 8.01
C GLY A 67 -27.70 -46.01 8.97
N SER A 68 -27.04 -45.85 10.13
CA SER A 68 -27.33 -44.79 11.09
C SER A 68 -26.32 -43.65 10.94
N ASP A 69 -26.80 -42.47 10.57
CA ASP A 69 -26.04 -41.20 10.49
C ASP A 69 -25.59 -40.65 11.86
N GLU A 70 -25.52 -41.49 12.90
CA GLU A 70 -25.32 -41.07 14.30
C GLU A 70 -23.89 -41.33 14.85
N GLU A 71 -22.99 -41.95 14.08
CA GLU A 71 -21.63 -42.21 14.54
C GLU A 71 -20.72 -41.00 14.34
N VAL A 72 -20.40 -40.29 15.43
CA VAL A 72 -19.49 -39.14 15.43
C VAL A 72 -18.07 -39.61 15.13
N CYS A 73 -17.56 -39.27 13.94
CA CYS A 73 -16.18 -39.48 13.53
C CYS A 73 -15.31 -38.32 14.00
N ILE A 74 -14.52 -38.51 15.05
CA ILE A 74 -13.68 -37.44 15.62
C ILE A 74 -12.27 -37.40 15.03
N ALA A 75 -11.85 -38.46 14.34
CA ALA A 75 -10.53 -38.53 13.74
C ALA A 75 -10.46 -39.46 12.53
N ILE A 76 -9.53 -39.16 11.64
CA ILE A 76 -9.09 -40.01 10.53
C ILE A 76 -7.65 -40.44 10.83
N LEU A 77 -7.38 -41.75 10.82
CA LEU A 77 -6.04 -42.31 11.02
C LEU A 77 -5.59 -43.07 9.78
N VAL A 78 -4.58 -42.57 9.09
CA VAL A 78 -3.95 -43.19 7.92
C VAL A 78 -2.65 -43.89 8.33
N ASP A 79 -2.62 -45.22 8.27
CA ASP A 79 -1.45 -46.06 8.52
C ASP A 79 -0.59 -46.20 7.26
N GLY A 80 -0.19 -45.06 6.69
CA GLY A 80 0.50 -44.97 5.41
C GLY A 80 0.65 -43.51 4.95
N ASN A 81 0.94 -43.33 3.66
CA ASN A 81 0.98 -42.00 3.04
C ASN A 81 -0.42 -41.56 2.59
N LEU A 82 -0.67 -40.25 2.56
CA LEU A 82 -1.89 -39.66 2.03
C LEU A 82 -1.57 -38.78 0.82
N ARG A 83 -2.25 -39.03 -0.30
CA ARG A 83 -2.27 -38.13 -1.46
C ARG A 83 -3.66 -37.52 -1.60
N ALA A 84 -3.75 -36.21 -1.51
CA ALA A 84 -5.01 -35.49 -1.65
C ALA A 84 -4.95 -34.49 -2.81
N GLY A 85 -6.09 -34.19 -3.44
CA GLY A 85 -6.24 -32.92 -4.16
C GLY A 85 -6.35 -31.79 -3.13
N ASN A 86 -7.51 -31.67 -2.49
CA ASN A 86 -7.74 -30.67 -1.44
C ASN A 86 -8.14 -31.32 -0.12
N ILE A 87 -7.69 -30.74 1.00
CA ILE A 87 -8.12 -31.09 2.35
C ILE A 87 -8.72 -29.83 2.99
N TYR A 88 -9.92 -29.91 3.55
CA TYR A 88 -10.58 -28.73 4.11
C TYR A 88 -11.65 -29.06 5.15
N ASN A 89 -12.09 -28.03 5.89
CA ASN A 89 -13.30 -28.01 6.69
C ASN A 89 -13.91 -26.61 6.76
N TYR A 90 -15.23 -26.50 6.84
CA TYR A 90 -15.91 -25.24 7.15
C TYR A 90 -16.00 -25.00 8.65
N GLU A 91 -16.40 -26.00 9.43
CA GLU A 91 -16.61 -25.89 10.87
C GLU A 91 -15.27 -25.99 11.62
N THR A 92 -14.92 -25.07 12.50
CA THR A 92 -13.61 -25.12 13.17
C THR A 92 -13.63 -25.94 14.47
N ASP A 93 -14.76 -26.05 15.18
CA ASP A 93 -14.79 -26.74 16.49
C ASP A 93 -15.24 -28.20 16.43
N GLY A 94 -15.84 -28.63 15.31
CA GLY A 94 -16.55 -29.92 15.20
C GLY A 94 -16.00 -30.93 14.19
N SER A 95 -15.01 -30.58 13.37
CA SER A 95 -14.48 -31.47 12.34
C SER A 95 -13.64 -32.62 12.90
N ALA A 96 -13.38 -33.61 12.07
CA ALA A 96 -12.44 -34.68 12.40
C ALA A 96 -10.98 -34.19 12.37
N GLY A 97 -10.18 -34.59 13.37
CA GLY A 97 -8.72 -34.47 13.28
C GLY A 97 -8.13 -35.42 12.23
N LEU A 98 -6.97 -35.10 11.68
CA LEU A 98 -6.31 -35.90 10.64
C LEU A 98 -4.92 -36.35 11.10
N TYR A 99 -4.70 -37.67 11.11
CA TYR A 99 -3.46 -38.29 11.57
C TYR A 99 -2.88 -39.16 10.48
N VAL A 100 -1.71 -38.80 9.97
CA VAL A 100 -1.03 -39.52 8.89
C VAL A 100 0.32 -40.05 9.40
N LEU A 101 0.47 -41.37 9.41
CA LEU A 101 1.69 -42.03 9.90
C LEU A 101 2.84 -42.06 8.86
N GLY A 102 2.56 -41.63 7.62
CA GLY A 102 3.52 -41.43 6.55
C GLY A 102 3.63 -39.96 6.11
N ASN A 103 3.87 -39.75 4.82
CA ASN A 103 3.92 -38.43 4.18
C ASN A 103 2.54 -38.00 3.68
N VAL A 104 2.34 -36.69 3.55
CA VAL A 104 1.18 -36.10 2.89
C VAL A 104 1.63 -35.34 1.65
N ASP A 105 1.03 -35.64 0.50
CA ASP A 105 1.10 -34.82 -0.71
C ASP A 105 -0.30 -34.25 -0.98
N ALA A 106 -0.46 -32.94 -1.01
CA ALA A 106 -1.73 -32.27 -1.29
C ALA A 106 -1.58 -31.13 -2.30
N GLU A 107 -2.64 -30.80 -3.05
CA GLU A 107 -2.67 -29.54 -3.81
C GLU A 107 -2.91 -28.35 -2.87
N ASN A 108 -3.97 -28.40 -2.06
CA ASN A 108 -4.31 -27.37 -1.09
C ASN A 108 -4.79 -27.96 0.24
N ILE A 109 -4.52 -27.26 1.34
CA ILE A 109 -4.99 -27.64 2.69
C ILE A 109 -5.54 -26.39 3.37
N LEU A 110 -6.86 -26.31 3.56
CA LEU A 110 -7.54 -25.20 4.20
C LEU A 110 -8.26 -25.70 5.45
N ILE A 111 -7.55 -25.80 6.56
CA ILE A 111 -8.04 -26.45 7.79
C ILE A 111 -8.19 -25.48 8.96
N GLY A 112 -8.98 -25.87 9.96
CA GLY A 112 -9.10 -25.06 11.17
C GLY A 112 -9.61 -25.81 12.39
N GLY A 113 -9.15 -25.35 13.55
CA GLY A 113 -9.57 -25.77 14.89
C GLY A 113 -9.27 -27.20 15.36
N GLN A 114 -8.84 -28.10 14.49
CA GLN A 114 -8.46 -29.48 14.86
C GLN A 114 -6.97 -29.76 14.68
N GLU A 115 -6.48 -30.82 15.34
CA GLU A 115 -5.11 -31.31 15.17
C GLU A 115 -4.93 -31.97 13.79
N PHE A 116 -3.93 -31.48 13.04
CA PHE A 116 -3.42 -32.13 11.84
C PHE A 116 -2.00 -32.62 12.09
N TYR A 117 -1.84 -33.94 12.16
CA TYR A 117 -0.60 -34.60 12.51
C TYR A 117 -0.02 -35.39 11.34
N VAL A 118 1.25 -35.15 11.03
CA VAL A 118 2.00 -35.86 9.98
C VAL A 118 3.33 -36.37 10.53
N SER A 119 3.52 -37.70 10.53
CA SER A 119 4.78 -38.32 10.97
C SER A 119 5.94 -38.13 9.99
N GLY A 120 5.62 -37.96 8.70
CA GLY A 120 6.58 -37.75 7.61
C GLY A 120 6.64 -36.29 7.15
N ASN A 121 6.91 -36.11 5.86
CA ASN A 121 6.90 -34.80 5.21
C ASN A 121 5.48 -34.39 4.80
N LEU A 122 5.24 -33.09 4.82
CA LEU A 122 4.02 -32.45 4.35
C LEU A 122 4.34 -31.61 3.11
N ASN A 123 3.94 -32.08 1.93
CA ASN A 123 4.14 -31.37 0.67
C ASN A 123 2.80 -30.82 0.18
N ILE A 124 2.65 -29.50 0.22
CA ILE A 124 1.53 -28.78 -0.38
C ILE A 124 2.02 -28.10 -1.67
N LYS A 125 1.32 -28.34 -2.79
CA LYS A 125 1.66 -27.74 -4.08
C LYS A 125 1.40 -26.24 -4.11
N ASP A 126 0.25 -25.82 -3.58
CA ASP A 126 -0.22 -24.44 -3.64
C ASP A 126 -0.34 -23.84 -2.23
N CYS A 127 -1.51 -23.93 -1.59
CA CYS A 127 -1.78 -23.18 -0.35
C CYS A 127 -2.01 -24.09 0.87
N PHE A 128 -1.29 -23.80 1.97
CA PHE A 128 -1.70 -24.20 3.31
C PHE A 128 -2.34 -23.01 4.03
N TRP A 129 -3.52 -23.20 4.60
CA TRP A 129 -4.18 -22.23 5.46
C TRP A 129 -4.71 -22.90 6.72
N GLY A 130 -4.05 -22.64 7.84
CA GLY A 130 -4.53 -22.97 9.19
C GLY A 130 -5.29 -21.80 9.81
N HIS A 131 -6.47 -22.05 10.35
CA HIS A 131 -7.33 -21.04 10.95
C HIS A 131 -7.83 -21.48 12.33
N TYR A 132 -7.96 -20.53 13.25
CA TYR A 132 -8.54 -20.70 14.59
C TYR A 132 -7.60 -21.33 15.63
N ASN A 133 -7.59 -20.74 16.82
CA ASN A 133 -6.58 -20.95 17.86
C ASN A 133 -6.65 -22.33 18.53
N HIS A 134 -7.73 -23.08 18.34
CA HIS A 134 -7.81 -24.47 18.80
C HIS A 134 -7.07 -25.46 17.87
N GLY A 135 -6.74 -25.04 16.65
CA GLY A 135 -6.07 -25.88 15.68
C GLY A 135 -4.56 -25.99 15.92
N ASP A 136 -3.99 -27.12 15.51
CA ASP A 136 -2.57 -27.41 15.69
C ASP A 136 -2.01 -28.22 14.53
N LEU A 137 -0.92 -27.75 13.93
CA LEU A 137 -0.18 -28.45 12.89
C LEU A 137 1.11 -29.05 13.47
N LEU A 138 1.14 -30.37 13.59
CA LEU A 138 2.34 -31.12 13.97
C LEU A 138 2.90 -31.89 12.78
N VAL A 139 4.12 -31.53 12.35
CA VAL A 139 4.84 -32.24 11.29
C VAL A 139 6.22 -32.65 11.78
N ASN A 140 6.47 -33.96 11.81
CA ASN A 140 7.77 -34.49 12.24
C ASN A 140 8.84 -34.40 11.13
N GLY A 141 8.43 -34.37 9.86
CA GLY A 141 9.32 -34.11 8.73
C GLY A 141 9.44 -32.64 8.37
N ASN A 142 9.64 -32.36 7.08
CA ASN A 142 9.61 -31.01 6.52
C ASN A 142 8.25 -30.68 5.92
N THR A 143 7.88 -29.41 6.00
CA THR A 143 6.71 -28.82 5.35
C THR A 143 7.15 -27.95 4.19
N CYS A 144 6.60 -28.20 3.00
CA CYS A 144 6.76 -27.34 1.82
C CYS A 144 5.40 -26.85 1.35
N ALA A 145 5.25 -25.55 1.08
CA ALA A 145 4.08 -24.95 0.46
C ALA A 145 4.52 -23.86 -0.53
N ARG A 146 3.65 -23.41 -1.43
CA ARG A 146 3.88 -22.15 -2.17
C ARG A 146 3.48 -20.97 -1.30
N VAL A 147 2.30 -21.03 -0.71
CA VAL A 147 1.76 -20.01 0.20
C VAL A 147 1.39 -20.66 1.53
N PHE A 148 1.85 -20.08 2.63
CA PHE A 148 1.55 -20.54 3.99
C PHE A 148 0.82 -19.44 4.76
N VAL A 149 -0.42 -19.72 5.14
CA VAL A 149 -1.32 -18.82 5.86
C VAL A 149 -1.63 -19.41 7.23
N ALA A 150 -1.54 -18.58 8.27
CA ALA A 150 -1.97 -18.93 9.62
C ALA A 150 -2.69 -17.75 10.26
N THR A 151 -3.99 -17.90 10.52
CA THR A 151 -4.83 -16.82 11.05
C THR A 151 -5.55 -17.24 12.33
N GLU A 152 -5.98 -16.27 13.14
CA GLU A 152 -6.66 -16.50 14.42
C GLU A 152 -5.82 -17.38 15.35
N GLU A 153 -4.54 -17.05 15.49
CA GLU A 153 -3.61 -17.76 16.40
C GLU A 153 -3.47 -19.27 16.14
N TYR A 154 -3.74 -19.75 14.93
CA TYR A 154 -3.56 -21.16 14.58
C TYR A 154 -2.13 -21.65 14.90
N HIS A 155 -2.00 -22.77 15.60
CA HIS A 155 -0.70 -23.25 16.07
C HIS A 155 0.08 -24.00 14.99
N TYR A 156 1.37 -23.69 14.87
CA TYR A 156 2.35 -24.36 14.03
C TYR A 156 3.76 -24.16 14.62
N ASP A 157 4.81 -24.71 14.00
CA ASP A 157 6.20 -24.39 14.36
C ASP A 157 6.51 -22.92 14.03
N TYR A 158 6.29 -22.02 14.99
CA TYR A 158 6.52 -20.57 14.84
C TYR A 158 7.97 -20.21 14.48
N ASN A 159 8.94 -21.05 14.83
CA ASN A 159 10.34 -20.84 14.43
C ASN A 159 10.58 -21.19 12.95
N LYS A 160 9.58 -21.80 12.28
CA LYS A 160 9.59 -22.19 10.87
C LYS A 160 10.82 -23.02 10.49
N LEU A 161 11.42 -23.73 11.44
CA LEU A 161 12.70 -24.44 11.24
C LEU A 161 12.58 -25.54 10.19
N ARG A 162 11.36 -26.05 10.00
CA ARG A 162 11.03 -27.11 9.04
C ARG A 162 9.98 -26.69 8.02
N ILE A 163 9.63 -25.40 7.95
CA ILE A 163 8.60 -24.89 7.05
C ILE A 163 9.25 -24.04 5.97
N ARG A 164 9.06 -24.42 4.71
CA ARG A 164 9.48 -23.65 3.54
C ARG A 164 8.25 -23.23 2.74
N ALA A 165 8.05 -21.93 2.61
CA ALA A 165 7.06 -21.34 1.71
C ALA A 165 7.68 -20.17 0.92
N ASP A 166 7.12 -19.89 -0.26
CA ASP A 166 7.50 -18.69 -1.02
C ASP A 166 6.91 -17.43 -0.38
N PHE A 167 5.73 -17.55 0.25
CA PHE A 167 5.03 -16.47 0.93
C PHE A 167 4.47 -16.94 2.27
N PHE A 168 4.67 -16.11 3.31
CA PHE A 168 4.09 -16.30 4.65
C PHE A 168 3.10 -15.17 4.95
N LEU A 169 1.89 -15.54 5.32
CA LEU A 169 0.83 -14.62 5.77
C LEU A 169 0.36 -15.14 7.14
N CYS A 170 1.08 -14.82 8.21
CA CYS A 170 0.80 -15.32 9.55
C CYS A 170 0.57 -14.16 10.55
N ASP A 171 -0.45 -14.27 11.40
CA ASP A 171 -0.85 -13.18 12.31
C ASP A 171 0.16 -12.91 13.45
N HIS A 172 1.08 -13.86 13.71
CA HIS A 172 2.06 -13.83 14.81
C HIS A 172 3.46 -13.33 14.43
N ASP A 173 3.75 -12.99 13.17
CA ASP A 173 5.08 -12.50 12.73
C ASP A 173 5.35 -11.01 13.09
N ARG A 174 4.73 -10.54 14.18
CA ARG A 174 4.56 -9.10 14.51
C ARG A 174 5.82 -8.35 14.94
N GLU A 175 6.99 -8.98 15.02
CA GLU A 175 8.20 -8.26 15.45
C GLU A 175 8.91 -7.51 14.31
N ASP A 176 8.74 -7.89 13.03
CA ASP A 176 9.42 -7.22 11.91
C ASP A 176 8.60 -7.06 10.60
N ASP A 177 7.46 -7.74 10.43
CA ASP A 177 6.69 -7.69 9.18
C ASP A 177 5.62 -6.58 9.18
N VAL A 178 5.74 -5.64 8.25
CA VAL A 178 4.69 -4.64 7.97
C VAL A 178 3.53 -5.37 7.29
N PHE A 179 2.41 -5.49 7.99
CA PHE A 179 1.15 -5.95 7.39
C PHE A 179 0.78 -5.05 6.20
N ASP A 180 0.86 -5.59 4.99
CA ASP A 180 0.46 -4.91 3.75
C ASP A 180 -0.80 -5.58 3.16
N PRO A 181 -1.96 -4.92 3.22
CA PRO A 181 -3.20 -5.46 2.70
C PRO A 181 -3.19 -5.64 1.17
N SER A 182 -2.19 -5.11 0.45
CA SER A 182 -2.02 -5.34 -0.99
C SER A 182 -1.52 -6.76 -1.31
N VAL A 183 -0.84 -7.42 -0.36
CA VAL A 183 -0.22 -8.74 -0.55
C VAL A 183 -1.24 -9.83 -0.94
N PRO A 184 -2.40 -9.96 -0.25
CA PRO A 184 -3.45 -10.89 -0.68
C PRO A 184 -3.90 -10.68 -2.14
N TYR A 185 -4.00 -9.44 -2.62
CA TYR A 185 -4.40 -9.14 -4.00
C TYR A 185 -3.36 -9.55 -5.04
N ALA A 186 -2.09 -9.66 -4.67
CA ALA A 186 -1.02 -10.15 -5.54
C ALA A 186 -0.92 -11.68 -5.59
N ILE A 187 -1.53 -12.38 -4.62
CA ILE A 187 -1.36 -13.82 -4.44
C ILE A 187 -2.64 -14.59 -4.78
N PHE A 188 -3.80 -14.13 -4.32
CA PHE A 188 -5.05 -14.89 -4.36
C PHE A 188 -6.02 -14.42 -5.45
N GLU A 189 -6.91 -15.31 -5.85
CA GLU A 189 -7.98 -15.01 -6.79
C GLU A 189 -8.96 -13.98 -6.23
N LYS A 190 -9.33 -12.97 -7.03
CA LYS A 190 -10.19 -11.86 -6.61
C LYS A 190 -11.51 -12.31 -5.96
N ALA A 191 -12.04 -13.46 -6.38
CA ALA A 191 -13.30 -13.99 -5.87
C ALA A 191 -13.29 -14.30 -4.36
N MET A 192 -12.12 -14.54 -3.76
CA MET A 192 -12.00 -14.80 -2.33
C MET A 192 -11.48 -13.60 -1.53
N LEU A 193 -11.27 -12.44 -2.15
CA LEU A 193 -10.72 -11.27 -1.48
C LEU A 193 -11.83 -10.32 -1.01
N TYR A 194 -11.72 -9.87 0.23
CA TYR A 194 -12.51 -8.77 0.77
C TYR A 194 -11.92 -7.43 0.31
N THR A 195 -12.73 -6.39 0.25
CA THR A 195 -12.32 -5.00 -0.02
C THR A 195 -12.23 -4.22 1.29
N GLU A 196 -11.59 -3.04 1.27
CA GLU A 196 -11.56 -2.14 2.45
C GLU A 196 -12.97 -1.85 3.02
N ASN A 197 -14.02 -1.94 2.19
CA ASN A 197 -15.40 -1.73 2.60
C ASN A 197 -16.04 -2.95 3.31
N ASP A 198 -15.43 -4.13 3.20
CA ASP A 198 -15.95 -5.39 3.73
C ASP A 198 -15.34 -5.76 5.10
N VAL A 199 -14.32 -5.04 5.57
CA VAL A 199 -13.57 -5.35 6.79
C VAL A 199 -14.12 -4.59 8.00
N GLU A 200 -14.36 -5.28 9.12
CA GLU A 200 -14.70 -4.64 10.40
C GLU A 200 -13.49 -3.88 10.98
N THR A 201 -13.72 -2.66 11.45
CA THR A 201 -12.67 -1.65 11.70
C THR A 201 -11.73 -1.96 12.86
N ASP A 202 -12.10 -2.88 13.75
CA ASP A 202 -11.39 -3.13 15.01
C ASP A 202 -10.31 -4.23 14.89
N ASP A 203 -10.33 -5.03 13.80
CA ASP A 203 -9.50 -6.24 13.64
C ASP A 203 -8.58 -6.22 12.40
N LEU A 204 -8.26 -5.05 11.84
CA LEU A 204 -7.52 -4.85 10.56
C LEU A 204 -6.09 -5.43 10.46
N PHE A 205 -5.61 -6.13 11.49
CA PHE A 205 -4.25 -6.65 11.62
C PHE A 205 -4.15 -8.17 11.44
N THR A 206 -5.18 -8.82 10.91
CA THR A 206 -5.16 -10.24 10.57
C THR A 206 -5.51 -10.47 9.12
N TRP A 207 -4.82 -11.46 8.52
CA TRP A 207 -5.05 -11.82 7.12
C TRP A 207 -6.45 -12.38 6.87
N LYS A 208 -7.15 -12.87 7.91
CA LYS A 208 -8.51 -13.42 7.80
C LYS A 208 -9.50 -12.38 7.24
N ASP A 209 -9.29 -11.12 7.58
CA ASP A 209 -10.24 -10.07 7.24
C ASP A 209 -10.14 -9.61 5.80
N TRP A 210 -9.06 -9.98 5.11
CA TRP A 210 -8.84 -9.65 3.71
C TRP A 210 -9.19 -10.82 2.78
N MET A 211 -9.46 -12.00 3.34
CA MET A 211 -9.64 -13.23 2.58
C MET A 211 -10.77 -14.10 3.14
N SER A 212 -11.66 -14.55 2.26
CA SER A 212 -12.78 -15.43 2.59
C SER A 212 -12.37 -16.90 2.49
N ARG A 213 -12.04 -17.53 3.63
CA ARG A 213 -11.74 -18.98 3.70
C ARG A 213 -12.90 -19.83 3.15
N SER A 214 -14.15 -19.50 3.50
CA SER A 214 -15.31 -20.23 2.99
C SER A 214 -15.47 -20.12 1.47
N THR A 215 -15.12 -18.97 0.88
CA THR A 215 -15.13 -18.80 -0.58
C THR A 215 -14.00 -19.61 -1.22
N ALA A 216 -12.81 -19.59 -0.63
CA ALA A 216 -11.69 -20.40 -1.11
C ALA A 216 -12.04 -21.89 -1.13
N ILE A 217 -12.66 -22.43 -0.07
CA ILE A 217 -13.12 -23.83 -0.04
C ILE A 217 -14.13 -24.11 -1.18
N ARG A 218 -15.13 -23.25 -1.38
CA ARG A 218 -16.10 -23.38 -2.50
C ARG A 218 -15.44 -23.35 -3.89
N LEU A 219 -14.35 -22.62 -4.06
CA LEU A 219 -13.57 -22.60 -5.32
C LEU A 219 -12.87 -23.95 -5.51
N LEU A 220 -12.23 -24.48 -4.47
CA LEU A 220 -11.54 -25.77 -4.48
C LEU A 220 -12.49 -26.94 -4.77
N GLU A 221 -13.68 -26.96 -4.17
CA GLU A 221 -14.74 -27.94 -4.46
C GLU A 221 -15.12 -27.97 -5.95
N LYS A 222 -15.06 -26.80 -6.60
CA LYS A 222 -15.32 -26.63 -8.04
C LYS A 222 -14.08 -26.80 -8.91
N LYS A 223 -12.95 -27.19 -8.34
CA LYS A 223 -11.64 -27.33 -9.01
C LYS A 223 -11.16 -26.03 -9.65
N GLN A 224 -11.52 -24.90 -9.04
CA GLN A 224 -11.03 -23.58 -9.42
C GLN A 224 -9.80 -23.23 -8.59
N PRO A 225 -8.80 -22.53 -9.18
CA PRO A 225 -7.64 -22.09 -8.43
C PRO A 225 -8.05 -21.08 -7.36
N ILE A 226 -7.27 -21.03 -6.28
CA ILE A 226 -7.35 -19.98 -5.26
C ILE A 226 -6.15 -19.03 -5.31
N LEU A 227 -5.07 -19.44 -5.97
CA LEU A 227 -3.87 -18.62 -6.22
C LEU A 227 -3.87 -18.11 -7.66
N LEU A 228 -3.36 -16.89 -7.85
CA LEU A 228 -3.05 -16.37 -9.18
C LEU A 228 -1.96 -17.23 -9.83
N LYS A 229 -2.08 -17.44 -11.14
CA LYS A 229 -1.13 -18.25 -11.92
C LYS A 229 0.30 -17.71 -11.81
N ASP A 230 0.44 -16.41 -12.04
CA ASP A 230 1.69 -15.68 -11.95
C ASP A 230 1.63 -14.74 -10.74
N ILE A 231 2.33 -15.11 -9.67
CA ILE A 231 2.44 -14.27 -8.47
C ILE A 231 3.60 -13.31 -8.70
N HIS A 232 3.28 -12.04 -8.90
CA HIS A 232 4.25 -10.97 -9.06
C HIS A 232 4.07 -9.96 -7.93
N ILE A 233 4.81 -10.17 -6.84
CA ILE A 233 4.96 -9.12 -5.82
C ILE A 233 5.95 -8.10 -6.39
N VAL A 234 5.40 -7.09 -7.05
CA VAL A 234 6.17 -5.96 -7.57
C VAL A 234 6.62 -5.14 -6.36
N SER A 235 7.94 -5.00 -6.17
CA SER A 235 8.48 -4.17 -5.10
C SER A 235 8.00 -2.71 -5.22
N GLU A 236 7.95 -1.96 -4.12
CA GLU A 236 7.60 -0.53 -4.17
C GLU A 236 8.45 0.25 -5.19
N ALA A 237 9.74 -0.09 -5.31
CA ALA A 237 10.65 0.52 -6.28
C ALA A 237 10.25 0.23 -7.73
N GLU A 238 9.79 -0.99 -8.03
CA GLU A 238 9.34 -1.36 -9.37
C GLU A 238 7.97 -0.75 -9.69
N GLN A 239 7.05 -0.68 -8.72
CA GLN A 239 5.78 0.02 -8.86
C GLN A 239 6.03 1.50 -9.17
N GLN A 240 6.93 2.14 -8.42
CA GLN A 240 7.34 3.51 -8.66
C GLN A 240 7.94 3.68 -10.06
N ALA A 241 8.79 2.75 -10.50
CA ALA A 241 9.36 2.79 -11.84
C ALA A 241 8.31 2.66 -12.95
N LEU A 242 7.25 1.87 -12.73
CA LEU A 242 6.12 1.75 -13.67
C LEU A 242 5.31 3.05 -13.75
N ILE A 243 4.97 3.64 -12.60
CA ILE A 243 4.24 4.92 -12.56
C ILE A 243 5.04 6.02 -13.27
N LEU A 244 6.34 6.10 -13.02
CA LEU A 244 7.20 7.10 -13.66
C LEU A 244 7.34 6.92 -15.18
N LYS A 245 7.13 5.70 -15.72
CA LYS A 245 7.12 5.44 -17.17
C LYS A 245 5.86 5.95 -17.87
N GLU A 246 4.77 6.17 -17.14
CA GLU A 246 3.52 6.72 -17.70
C GLU A 246 3.60 8.23 -17.95
N ILE A 247 4.63 8.90 -17.40
CA ILE A 247 4.76 10.35 -17.48
C ILE A 247 5.20 10.73 -18.90
N PRO A 248 4.42 11.56 -19.61
CA PRO A 248 4.76 11.96 -20.96
C PRO A 248 5.98 12.88 -20.96
N HIS A 249 6.96 12.58 -21.81
CA HIS A 249 8.08 13.48 -22.08
C HIS A 249 7.56 14.72 -22.81
N LYS A 250 7.63 15.86 -22.13
CA LYS A 250 7.20 17.18 -22.59
C LYS A 250 8.37 18.01 -23.09
N PHE A 251 9.57 17.82 -22.56
CA PHE A 251 10.74 18.56 -23.02
C PHE A 251 11.43 17.86 -24.19
N SER A 252 12.03 18.67 -25.06
CA SER A 252 12.88 18.18 -26.15
C SER A 252 14.27 17.77 -25.63
N GLU A 253 15.26 17.57 -26.49
CA GLU A 253 16.64 17.25 -26.08
C GLU A 253 17.08 18.14 -24.90
N SER A 254 17.37 17.53 -23.76
CA SER A 254 17.67 18.22 -22.49
C SER A 254 19.18 18.38 -22.28
N HIS A 255 19.98 17.83 -23.19
CA HIS A 255 21.43 17.90 -23.17
C HIS A 255 21.96 19.08 -23.99
N PHE A 256 22.91 19.80 -23.40
CA PHE A 256 23.74 20.82 -24.01
C PHE A 256 25.21 20.58 -23.61
N ASN A 257 26.14 20.96 -24.48
CA ASN A 257 27.59 20.81 -24.27
C ASN A 257 28.37 22.12 -24.50
N GLY A 258 27.64 23.23 -24.65
CA GLY A 258 28.20 24.56 -24.90
C GLY A 258 27.11 25.58 -25.20
N GLU A 259 27.52 26.84 -25.34
CA GLU A 259 26.62 27.99 -25.44
C GLU A 259 25.56 27.86 -26.56
N GLU A 260 25.96 27.41 -27.75
CA GLU A 260 25.05 27.26 -28.90
C GLU A 260 23.94 26.22 -28.63
N SER A 261 24.31 25.05 -28.07
CA SER A 261 23.35 24.01 -27.68
C SER A 261 22.52 24.39 -26.44
N PHE A 262 23.02 25.29 -25.59
CA PHE A 262 22.24 25.83 -24.48
C PHE A 262 21.20 26.84 -24.98
N ARG A 263 21.56 27.69 -25.94
CA ARG A 263 20.62 28.63 -26.58
C ARG A 263 19.45 27.90 -27.26
N SER A 264 19.65 26.68 -27.75
CA SER A 264 18.56 25.85 -28.28
C SER A 264 17.60 25.33 -27.21
N GLN A 265 17.91 25.47 -25.91
CA GLN A 265 17.02 25.13 -24.79
C GLN A 265 15.91 26.17 -24.56
N LEU A 266 15.87 27.28 -25.34
CA LEU A 266 14.89 28.34 -25.17
C LEU A 266 13.44 27.83 -25.12
N GLN A 267 13.06 26.90 -26.01
CA GLN A 267 11.71 26.31 -26.00
C GLN A 267 11.45 25.48 -24.74
N ASN A 268 12.46 24.79 -24.22
CA ASN A 268 12.34 24.05 -22.96
C ASN A 268 12.18 25.03 -21.79
N PHE A 269 12.89 26.16 -21.80
CA PHE A 269 12.76 27.21 -20.80
C PHE A 269 11.39 27.87 -20.82
N GLU A 270 10.87 28.27 -21.98
CA GLU A 270 9.52 28.83 -22.11
C GLU A 270 8.46 27.87 -21.58
N LYS A 271 8.56 26.59 -21.96
CA LYS A 271 7.65 25.54 -21.47
C LYS A 271 7.78 25.27 -19.97
N LEU A 272 8.98 25.41 -19.42
CA LEU A 272 9.22 25.31 -17.98
C LEU A 272 8.48 26.44 -17.23
N LEU A 273 8.54 27.67 -17.75
CA LEU A 273 7.81 28.81 -17.18
C LEU A 273 6.29 28.66 -17.31
N GLU A 274 5.79 28.07 -18.40
CA GLU A 274 4.37 27.72 -18.52
C GLU A 274 3.94 26.72 -17.44
N ILE A 275 4.77 25.69 -17.19
CA ILE A 275 4.51 24.69 -16.16
C ILE A 275 4.56 25.30 -14.75
N SER A 276 5.51 26.20 -14.46
CA SER A 276 5.64 26.79 -13.12
C SER A 276 4.41 27.62 -12.71
N LYS A 277 3.66 28.14 -13.69
CA LYS A 277 2.44 28.94 -13.52
C LYS A 277 1.17 28.13 -13.29
N MET A 278 1.22 26.79 -13.36
CA MET A 278 0.05 25.93 -13.15
C MET A 278 -0.60 26.08 -11.76
N HIS A 279 0.14 26.61 -10.78
CA HIS A 279 -0.29 26.77 -9.39
C HIS A 279 -0.89 28.15 -9.08
N SER A 280 -0.22 29.20 -9.54
CA SER A 280 -0.57 30.62 -9.37
C SER A 280 0.35 31.44 -10.29
N GLU A 281 -0.16 32.53 -10.86
CA GLU A 281 0.61 33.39 -11.78
C GLU A 281 1.72 34.18 -11.05
N ASP A 282 1.57 34.42 -9.75
CA ASP A 282 2.48 35.24 -8.93
C ASP A 282 3.41 34.42 -8.02
N ASP A 283 3.27 33.08 -7.99
CA ASP A 283 4.10 32.21 -7.14
C ASP A 283 5.32 31.67 -7.90
N TYR A 284 6.44 31.56 -7.18
CA TYR A 284 7.61 30.82 -7.64
C TYR A 284 7.51 29.34 -7.25
N GLN A 285 8.18 28.48 -8.01
CA GLN A 285 8.35 27.08 -7.64
C GLN A 285 9.69 26.86 -6.97
N TYR A 286 9.73 25.97 -5.98
CA TYR A 286 10.90 25.76 -5.15
C TYR A 286 11.11 24.31 -4.76
N TYR A 287 12.36 23.86 -4.78
CA TYR A 287 12.78 22.58 -4.20
C TYR A 287 14.27 22.56 -3.85
N GLU A 288 14.65 21.54 -3.08
CA GLU A 288 16.05 21.28 -2.74
C GLU A 288 16.53 20.01 -3.45
N TRP A 289 17.75 20.04 -3.99
CA TRP A 289 18.39 18.87 -4.58
C TRP A 289 19.92 18.95 -4.45
N LYS A 290 20.52 17.96 -3.79
CA LYS A 290 21.98 17.86 -3.58
C LYS A 290 22.62 19.15 -3.01
N GLY A 291 21.96 19.77 -2.03
CA GLY A 291 22.44 21.02 -1.40
C GLY A 291 22.20 22.27 -2.25
N TYR A 292 21.49 22.18 -3.38
CA TYR A 292 20.99 23.33 -4.12
C TYR A 292 19.55 23.64 -3.74
N GLU A 293 19.31 24.88 -3.36
CA GLU A 293 18.01 25.53 -3.44
C GLU A 293 17.72 25.92 -4.88
N VAL A 294 16.65 25.40 -5.46
CA VAL A 294 16.25 25.65 -6.84
C VAL A 294 14.95 26.45 -6.86
N GLN A 295 14.97 27.60 -7.52
CA GLN A 295 13.83 28.51 -7.64
C GLN A 295 13.51 28.76 -9.11
N VAL A 296 12.24 28.66 -9.48
CA VAL A 296 11.74 28.98 -10.81
C VAL A 296 10.67 30.05 -10.69
N HIS A 297 10.96 31.22 -11.24
CA HIS A 297 10.08 32.38 -11.24
C HIS A 297 9.44 32.51 -12.63
N GLY A 298 8.11 32.53 -12.69
CA GLY A 298 7.39 32.82 -13.93
C GLY A 298 7.49 34.30 -14.32
N ASP A 299 7.23 34.64 -15.59
CA ASP A 299 7.09 36.05 -15.99
C ASP A 299 5.92 36.70 -15.25
N THR A 300 6.17 37.85 -14.62
CA THR A 300 5.16 38.72 -14.04
C THR A 300 5.01 39.99 -14.88
N SER A 301 4.15 40.92 -14.45
CA SER A 301 4.03 42.23 -15.10
C SER A 301 5.26 43.12 -14.92
N GLU A 302 6.11 42.83 -13.92
CA GLU A 302 7.27 43.65 -13.54
C GLU A 302 8.61 42.93 -13.75
N GLU A 303 8.64 41.60 -13.70
CA GLU A 303 9.87 40.81 -13.77
C GLU A 303 9.79 39.71 -14.83
N GLN A 304 10.91 39.50 -15.52
CA GLN A 304 11.07 38.41 -16.46
C GLN A 304 11.31 37.10 -15.73
N GLY A 305 10.73 36.03 -16.25
CA GLY A 305 10.89 34.69 -15.74
C GLY A 305 12.34 34.24 -15.77
N HIS A 306 12.77 33.59 -14.70
CA HIS A 306 14.15 33.18 -14.49
C HIS A 306 14.23 31.93 -13.61
N VAL A 307 15.37 31.26 -13.69
CA VAL A 307 15.69 30.10 -12.86
C VAL A 307 16.95 30.40 -12.08
N MET A 308 16.95 30.09 -10.78
CA MET A 308 18.09 30.23 -9.91
C MET A 308 18.40 28.91 -9.22
N PHE A 309 19.67 28.53 -9.21
CA PHE A 309 20.18 27.39 -8.44
C PHE A 309 21.21 27.93 -7.45
N THR A 310 20.97 27.81 -6.15
CA THR A 310 21.86 28.31 -5.10
C THR A 310 22.32 27.16 -4.21
N HIS A 311 23.61 26.85 -4.25
CA HIS A 311 24.20 25.82 -3.39
C HIS A 311 24.52 26.35 -2.00
N ASP A 312 24.50 25.48 -0.98
CA ASP A 312 24.88 25.79 0.41
C ASP A 312 26.29 26.39 0.55
N SER A 313 27.17 26.16 -0.44
CA SER A 313 28.51 26.76 -0.48
C SER A 313 28.55 28.21 -0.97
N GLY A 314 27.42 28.79 -1.40
CA GLY A 314 27.32 30.12 -2.00
C GLY A 314 27.43 30.17 -3.53
N LEU A 315 27.63 29.02 -4.20
CA LEU A 315 27.64 28.94 -5.66
C LEU A 315 26.22 29.16 -6.20
N THR A 316 26.02 30.17 -7.03
CA THR A 316 24.72 30.45 -7.66
C THR A 316 24.82 30.37 -9.18
N PHE A 317 23.89 29.67 -9.82
CA PHE A 317 23.60 29.79 -11.25
C PHE A 317 22.31 30.56 -11.45
N PHE A 318 22.26 31.38 -12.51
CA PHE A 318 21.09 32.16 -12.90
C PHE A 318 20.87 32.03 -14.40
N ILE A 319 19.65 31.67 -14.79
CA ILE A 319 19.21 31.50 -16.18
C ILE A 319 18.05 32.46 -16.45
N CYS A 320 18.16 33.23 -17.53
CA CYS A 320 17.08 34.09 -18.01
C CYS A 320 17.14 34.23 -19.55
N ILE A 321 16.12 34.87 -20.11
CA ILE A 321 16.11 35.25 -21.52
C ILE A 321 16.75 36.65 -21.65
N GLU A 322 17.77 36.77 -22.48
CA GLU A 322 18.38 38.05 -22.86
C GLU A 322 17.85 38.50 -24.24
N GLU A 323 17.59 39.81 -24.37
CA GLU A 323 17.33 40.45 -25.66
C GLU A 323 18.66 40.90 -26.29
N ASP A 324 18.92 40.53 -27.54
CA ASP A 324 20.12 40.99 -28.26
C ASP A 324 20.06 42.51 -28.48
N GLU A 325 20.87 43.28 -27.75
CA GLU A 325 21.01 44.71 -27.99
C GLU A 325 21.47 44.98 -29.43
N THR A 326 20.62 45.64 -30.20
CA THR A 326 21.12 46.39 -31.38
C THR A 326 21.87 47.60 -30.82
N PRO A 327 23.10 47.91 -31.26
CA PRO A 327 23.86 49.02 -30.68
C PRO A 327 23.07 50.33 -30.82
N ALA A 328 22.75 50.91 -29.67
CA ALA A 328 22.16 52.21 -29.38
C ALA A 328 21.49 52.97 -30.56
N LEU A 329 20.14 53.07 -30.54
CA LEU A 329 19.43 54.25 -31.05
C LEU A 329 18.01 54.41 -30.46
N SER A 330 17.97 55.19 -29.37
CA SER A 330 16.84 55.98 -28.84
C SER A 330 15.62 55.27 -28.19
N ILE A 331 15.24 55.80 -27.03
CA ILE A 331 14.19 55.42 -26.06
C ILE A 331 12.75 55.49 -26.63
N LYS A 332 12.54 55.54 -27.94
CA LYS A 332 11.20 55.74 -28.56
C LYS A 332 10.63 54.57 -29.36
N THR A 333 11.25 53.40 -29.32
CA THR A 333 10.77 52.22 -30.08
C THR A 333 10.39 51.05 -29.15
N LEU A 334 9.74 51.35 -28.01
CA LEU A 334 9.50 50.40 -26.91
C LEU A 334 8.23 49.54 -27.04
N PHE A 335 7.56 49.50 -28.20
CA PHE A 335 6.34 48.69 -28.37
C PHE A 335 6.28 48.04 -29.75
N ARG A 336 7.12 47.01 -29.94
CA ARG A 336 6.91 45.93 -30.92
C ARG A 336 7.83 44.78 -30.55
N LYS A 337 7.26 43.66 -30.04
CA LYS A 337 7.92 42.35 -29.96
C LYS A 337 8.50 42.05 -31.35
N ASN A 338 9.82 42.10 -31.47
CA ASN A 338 10.52 41.58 -32.63
C ASN A 338 10.86 40.14 -32.28
N GLU A 339 10.12 39.18 -32.84
CA GLU A 339 10.25 37.73 -32.58
C GLU A 339 11.62 37.13 -32.98
N ASN A 340 12.57 37.92 -33.48
CA ASN A 340 13.83 37.45 -34.06
C ASN A 340 15.10 37.81 -33.26
N LYS A 341 15.03 38.12 -31.96
CA LYS A 341 16.20 38.61 -31.18
C LYS A 341 16.25 38.24 -29.69
N ILE A 342 15.59 37.17 -29.26
CA ILE A 342 15.69 36.69 -27.87
C ILE A 342 16.54 35.43 -27.79
N SER A 343 17.31 35.28 -26.71
CA SER A 343 18.17 34.13 -26.51
C SER A 343 18.30 33.74 -25.04
N LEU A 344 18.55 32.47 -24.76
CA LEU A 344 18.74 31.99 -23.39
C LEU A 344 20.17 32.27 -22.92
N SER A 345 20.32 32.83 -21.73
CA SER A 345 21.61 33.14 -21.09
C SER A 345 21.74 32.39 -19.77
N ALA A 346 22.97 32.02 -19.43
CA ALA A 346 23.30 31.41 -18.15
C ALA A 346 24.59 32.02 -17.59
N VAL A 347 24.50 32.48 -16.35
CA VAL A 347 25.60 33.07 -15.60
C VAL A 347 25.75 32.41 -14.24
N TYR A 348 26.94 32.49 -13.65
CA TYR A 348 27.20 31.95 -12.31
C TYR A 348 28.05 32.91 -11.47
N ARG A 349 27.99 32.75 -10.15
CA ARG A 349 28.89 33.39 -9.17
C ARG A 349 29.26 32.40 -8.08
N LYS A 350 30.46 32.51 -7.51
CA LYS A 350 30.96 31.55 -6.51
C LYS A 350 30.56 31.88 -5.08
N ASP A 351 30.37 33.17 -4.80
CA ASP A 351 29.87 33.71 -3.55
C ASP A 351 28.80 34.77 -3.85
N SER A 352 27.91 35.01 -2.90
CA SER A 352 26.93 36.09 -2.91
C SER A 352 27.50 37.48 -3.24
N ASN A 353 28.76 37.74 -2.89
CA ASN A 353 29.43 39.03 -3.11
C ASN A 353 30.15 39.13 -4.46
N ASP A 354 30.28 38.03 -5.19
CA ASP A 354 30.96 38.01 -6.48
C ASP A 354 30.06 38.53 -7.62
N SER A 355 30.69 39.08 -8.65
CA SER A 355 30.00 39.41 -9.91
C SER A 355 29.69 38.16 -10.71
N PHE A 356 28.56 38.16 -11.41
CA PHE A 356 28.18 37.08 -12.31
C PHE A 356 29.15 36.97 -13.50
N SER A 357 29.51 35.74 -13.84
CA SER A 357 30.36 35.37 -14.98
C SER A 357 29.58 34.46 -15.92
N ASN A 358 29.84 34.55 -17.23
CA ASN A 358 29.21 33.67 -18.21
C ASN A 358 29.66 32.22 -17.97
N VAL A 359 28.70 31.28 -17.95
CA VAL A 359 28.97 29.85 -17.71
C VAL A 359 29.84 29.24 -18.83
N PHE A 360 29.69 29.72 -20.07
CA PHE A 360 30.30 29.15 -21.28
C PHE A 360 31.54 29.91 -21.80
N ASP A 361 32.07 30.87 -21.04
CA ASP A 361 33.30 31.57 -21.41
C ASP A 361 34.47 30.57 -21.57
N GLN A 362 35.28 30.68 -22.62
CA GLN A 362 36.41 29.77 -22.87
C GLN A 362 37.50 29.84 -21.78
N THR A 363 37.47 30.87 -20.93
CA THR A 363 38.39 31.03 -19.80
C THR A 363 37.87 30.38 -18.51
N THR A 364 36.61 29.94 -18.47
CA THR A 364 36.02 29.27 -17.31
C THR A 364 36.23 27.76 -17.36
N ASN A 365 36.24 27.13 -16.19
CA ASN A 365 36.40 25.69 -16.03
C ASN A 365 35.14 24.96 -16.53
N SER A 366 35.30 23.88 -17.34
CA SER A 366 34.18 23.07 -17.87
C SER A 366 33.26 22.52 -16.77
N PHE A 367 33.77 22.43 -15.54
CA PHE A 367 33.01 22.13 -14.33
C PHE A 367 31.68 22.87 -14.25
N TYR A 368 31.63 24.19 -14.48
CA TYR A 368 30.39 24.96 -14.30
C TYR A 368 29.32 24.63 -15.33
N SER A 369 29.73 24.41 -16.59
CA SER A 369 28.80 23.98 -17.64
C SER A 369 28.31 22.54 -17.43
N GLU A 370 29.17 21.65 -16.95
CA GLU A 370 28.81 20.26 -16.63
C GLU A 370 27.84 20.18 -15.44
N GLU A 371 28.10 20.99 -14.40
CA GLU A 371 27.23 21.08 -13.22
C GLU A 371 25.86 21.67 -13.59
N LEU A 372 25.83 22.76 -14.38
CA LEU A 372 24.59 23.35 -14.87
C LEU A 372 23.79 22.36 -15.74
N GLN A 373 24.46 21.54 -16.55
CA GLN A 373 23.80 20.51 -17.36
C GLN A 373 23.10 19.45 -16.49
N LEU A 374 23.70 19.06 -15.36
CA LEU A 374 23.07 18.14 -14.41
C LEU A 374 21.84 18.76 -13.75
N LEU A 375 21.97 20.01 -13.28
CA LEU A 375 20.89 20.76 -12.64
C LEU A 375 19.72 21.03 -13.59
N TRP A 376 20.01 21.45 -14.83
CA TRP A 376 19.01 21.69 -15.86
C TRP A 376 18.22 20.42 -16.19
N LYS A 377 18.92 19.30 -16.39
CA LYS A 377 18.27 18.02 -16.69
C LYS A 377 17.37 17.57 -15.55
N GLU A 378 17.81 17.70 -14.30
CA GLU A 378 16.97 17.40 -13.14
C GLU A 378 15.70 18.25 -13.21
N LEU A 379 15.86 19.58 -13.30
CA LEU A 379 14.76 20.53 -13.23
C LEU A 379 13.67 20.22 -14.26
N LEU A 380 14.06 19.90 -15.50
CA LEU A 380 13.12 19.52 -16.55
C LEU A 380 12.37 18.23 -16.18
N VAL A 381 13.06 17.19 -15.71
CA VAL A 381 12.41 15.94 -15.26
C VAL A 381 11.45 16.20 -14.10
N ARG A 382 11.84 17.04 -13.14
CA ARG A 382 11.01 17.36 -11.97
C ARG A 382 9.78 18.18 -12.36
N ALA A 383 9.92 19.10 -13.32
CA ALA A 383 8.81 19.85 -13.89
C ALA A 383 7.81 18.94 -14.64
N GLU A 384 8.27 17.94 -15.40
CA GLU A 384 7.38 16.96 -16.05
C GLU A 384 6.54 16.19 -15.02
N ARG A 385 7.21 15.69 -13.98
CA ARG A 385 6.56 14.94 -12.89
C ARG A 385 5.58 15.81 -12.13
N GLY A 386 5.99 17.03 -11.76
CA GLY A 386 5.13 18.00 -11.10
C GLY A 386 3.87 18.29 -11.90
N ALA A 387 4.02 18.66 -13.18
CA ALA A 387 2.88 18.92 -14.05
C ALA A 387 1.95 17.71 -14.17
N TYR A 388 2.51 16.50 -14.29
CA TYR A 388 1.71 15.27 -14.43
C TYR A 388 0.88 14.98 -13.18
N PHE A 389 1.51 14.92 -12.01
CA PHE A 389 0.81 14.59 -10.76
C PHE A 389 -0.13 15.70 -10.31
N TYR A 390 0.22 16.97 -10.56
CA TYR A 390 -0.69 18.08 -10.30
C TYR A 390 -1.94 18.03 -11.18
N ASN A 391 -1.81 17.75 -12.48
CA ASN A 391 -2.99 17.57 -13.34
C ASN A 391 -3.88 16.42 -12.86
N LYS A 392 -3.29 15.25 -12.54
CA LYS A 392 -4.04 14.13 -11.95
C LYS A 392 -4.75 14.54 -10.66
N PHE A 393 -4.07 15.29 -9.80
CA PHE A 393 -4.64 15.84 -8.57
C PHE A 393 -5.82 16.75 -8.86
N SER A 394 -5.68 17.75 -9.73
CA SER A 394 -6.76 18.68 -10.07
C SER A 394 -7.96 17.99 -10.74
N GLU A 395 -7.74 16.93 -11.51
CA GLU A 395 -8.80 16.15 -12.14
C GLU A 395 -9.59 15.29 -11.13
N THR A 396 -8.88 14.78 -10.10
CA THR A 396 -9.41 13.84 -9.10
C THR A 396 -10.02 14.56 -7.89
N VAL A 397 -9.32 15.56 -7.36
CA VAL A 397 -9.65 16.31 -6.15
C VAL A 397 -10.46 17.54 -6.53
N ARG A 398 -11.77 17.31 -6.72
CA ARG A 398 -12.71 18.35 -7.14
C ARG A 398 -13.31 19.09 -5.96
N VAL A 399 -13.45 20.40 -6.10
CA VAL A 399 -14.06 21.28 -5.08
C VAL A 399 -15.48 20.84 -4.77
N GLU A 400 -16.25 20.42 -5.79
CA GLU A 400 -17.63 19.99 -5.58
C GLU A 400 -17.72 18.79 -4.64
N ASN A 401 -16.81 17.82 -4.79
CA ASN A 401 -16.78 16.62 -3.94
C ASN A 401 -16.41 16.99 -2.50
N LEU A 402 -15.38 17.81 -2.30
CA LEU A 402 -15.00 18.28 -0.97
C LEU A 402 -16.12 19.03 -0.27
N LEU A 403 -16.83 19.91 -0.98
CA LEU A 403 -17.97 20.62 -0.41
C LEU A 403 -19.14 19.70 -0.12
N GLN A 404 -19.39 18.66 -0.93
CA GLN A 404 -20.41 17.66 -0.64
C GLN A 404 -20.10 16.91 0.66
N TYR A 405 -18.86 16.43 0.82
CA TYR A 405 -18.39 15.76 2.04
C TYR A 405 -18.53 16.65 3.27
N LEU A 406 -18.11 17.92 3.18
CA LEU A 406 -18.23 18.87 4.29
C LEU A 406 -19.69 19.15 4.66
N ASN A 407 -20.64 18.98 3.73
CA ASN A 407 -22.07 19.19 3.97
C ASN A 407 -22.81 17.93 4.44
N LEU A 408 -22.12 16.80 4.64
CA LEU A 408 -22.76 15.60 5.20
C LEU A 408 -23.33 15.87 6.60
N PRO A 409 -24.50 15.30 6.95
CA PRO A 409 -25.12 15.46 8.27
C PRO A 409 -24.18 15.21 9.44
N VAL A 410 -23.37 14.14 9.39
CA VAL A 410 -22.43 13.82 10.47
C VAL A 410 -21.38 14.92 10.66
N VAL A 411 -20.89 15.52 9.57
CA VAL A 411 -19.92 16.62 9.62
C VAL A 411 -20.59 17.89 10.13
N GLN A 412 -21.84 18.15 9.75
CA GLN A 412 -22.57 19.35 10.17
C GLN A 412 -22.98 19.33 11.65
N HIS A 413 -23.17 18.14 12.24
CA HIS A 413 -23.69 18.00 13.59
C HIS A 413 -22.66 17.50 14.61
N LYS A 414 -21.95 16.42 14.27
CA LYS A 414 -20.96 15.75 15.15
C LYS A 414 -19.60 16.43 15.02
N TYR A 415 -19.09 16.56 13.79
CA TYR A 415 -17.74 17.05 13.51
C TYR A 415 -17.68 18.49 12.96
N ASN A 416 -18.34 19.42 13.64
CA ASN A 416 -18.56 20.78 13.15
C ASN A 416 -17.70 21.87 13.80
N ASP A 417 -16.83 21.53 14.76
CA ASP A 417 -15.91 22.50 15.36
C ASP A 417 -14.47 22.00 15.30
N TYR A 418 -13.74 22.54 14.32
CA TYR A 418 -12.33 22.26 14.08
C TYR A 418 -11.42 22.51 15.30
N TRP A 419 -11.85 23.33 16.25
CA TRP A 419 -11.06 23.73 17.42
C TRP A 419 -11.43 22.95 18.68
N ASP A 420 -12.42 22.07 18.60
CA ASP A 420 -12.88 21.22 19.69
C ASP A 420 -12.40 19.79 19.42
N LEU A 421 -11.56 19.25 20.30
CA LEU A 421 -10.95 17.92 20.11
C LEU A 421 -12.00 16.80 20.00
N GLU A 422 -13.17 16.96 20.62
CA GLU A 422 -14.24 15.95 20.56
C GLU A 422 -15.09 16.08 19.29
N ARG A 423 -14.94 17.18 18.54
CA ARG A 423 -15.80 17.55 17.40
C ARG A 423 -15.02 17.95 16.15
N SER A 424 -13.72 17.72 16.13
CA SER A 424 -12.84 18.15 15.03
C SER A 424 -12.44 16.99 14.13
N TYR A 425 -12.32 15.77 14.68
CA TYR A 425 -11.82 14.62 13.96
C TYR A 425 -12.48 13.30 14.34
N PHE A 426 -12.26 12.29 13.50
CA PHE A 426 -12.49 10.89 13.82
C PHE A 426 -11.39 10.03 13.19
N TRP A 427 -11.23 8.82 13.72
CA TRP A 427 -10.32 7.83 13.17
C TRP A 427 -11.10 6.82 12.35
N TYR A 428 -10.56 6.47 11.19
CA TYR A 428 -11.04 5.37 10.37
C TYR A 428 -9.83 4.62 9.83
N ASN A 429 -9.70 3.35 10.22
CA ASN A 429 -8.52 2.53 10.03
C ASN A 429 -7.26 3.24 10.59
N TYR A 430 -6.21 3.37 9.78
CA TYR A 430 -4.94 4.01 10.14
C TYR A 430 -4.93 5.54 9.96
N TYR A 431 -6.07 6.14 9.62
CA TYR A 431 -6.14 7.54 9.21
C TYR A 431 -7.05 8.34 10.14
N CYS A 432 -6.56 9.52 10.50
CA CYS A 432 -7.34 10.53 11.21
C CYS A 432 -7.87 11.55 10.20
N PHE A 433 -9.18 11.76 10.23
CA PHE A 433 -9.86 12.71 9.36
C PHE A 433 -10.31 13.90 10.19
N THR A 434 -9.83 15.09 9.84
CA THR A 434 -10.21 16.35 10.52
C THR A 434 -10.94 17.28 9.54
N MET A 435 -12.01 17.93 9.98
CA MET A 435 -12.86 18.73 9.09
C MET A 435 -13.00 20.18 9.55
N ARG A 436 -12.71 21.12 8.65
CA ARG A 436 -13.03 22.52 8.83
C ARG A 436 -14.19 22.89 7.92
N GLN A 437 -15.30 23.36 8.51
CA GLN A 437 -16.47 23.76 7.74
C GLN A 437 -16.17 24.93 6.80
N HIS A 438 -16.69 24.85 5.58
CA HIS A 438 -16.52 25.88 4.56
C HIS A 438 -17.34 27.13 4.89
N ALA A 439 -16.75 28.32 4.73
CA ALA A 439 -17.29 29.63 5.09
C ALA A 439 -17.56 29.85 6.59
N ALA A 440 -17.40 28.83 7.44
CA ALA A 440 -17.46 28.99 8.88
C ALA A 440 -16.35 29.92 9.36
N ARG A 441 -16.72 30.95 10.12
CA ARG A 441 -15.81 32.04 10.56
C ARG A 441 -15.08 32.73 9.40
N GLY A 442 -15.65 32.70 8.18
CA GLY A 442 -15.04 33.29 6.98
C GLY A 442 -13.82 32.52 6.46
N LEU A 443 -13.65 31.25 6.83
CA LEU A 443 -12.52 30.42 6.43
C LEU A 443 -12.90 29.49 5.27
N VAL A 444 -11.90 29.16 4.43
CA VAL A 444 -12.07 28.08 3.44
C VAL A 444 -12.21 26.75 4.16
N GLY A 445 -13.11 25.89 3.67
CA GLY A 445 -13.26 24.54 4.21
C GLY A 445 -11.99 23.72 4.07
N SER A 446 -11.84 22.66 4.86
CA SER A 446 -10.78 21.68 4.66
C SER A 446 -11.21 20.29 5.11
N ILE A 447 -10.74 19.29 4.38
CA ILE A 447 -10.69 17.91 4.88
C ILE A 447 -9.21 17.58 4.99
N ASP A 448 -8.80 17.20 6.19
CA ASP A 448 -7.42 16.91 6.52
C ASP A 448 -7.32 15.40 6.76
N VAL A 449 -6.36 14.74 6.13
CA VAL A 449 -6.11 13.30 6.31
C VAL A 449 -4.73 13.15 6.90
N ALA A 450 -4.67 12.59 8.10
CA ALA A 450 -3.43 12.37 8.84
C ALA A 450 -3.18 10.87 9.05
N GLN A 451 -1.90 10.49 9.08
CA GLN A 451 -1.47 9.14 9.42
C GLN A 451 -0.31 9.22 10.43
N GLU A 452 -0.32 8.32 11.40
CA GLU A 452 0.79 8.17 12.36
C GLU A 452 2.07 7.69 11.67
N ILE A 453 3.18 8.34 12.01
CA ILE A 453 4.53 7.94 11.65
C ILE A 453 5.04 7.06 12.79
N LYS A 454 5.38 5.81 12.48
CA LYS A 454 5.98 4.90 13.46
C LYS A 454 7.29 5.48 13.98
N GLY A 455 7.38 5.69 15.30
CA GLY A 455 8.56 6.21 15.98
C GLY A 455 8.46 6.03 17.50
N GLU A 456 9.52 6.39 18.23
CA GLU A 456 9.51 6.40 19.70
C GLU A 456 8.56 7.46 20.28
N VAL A 457 8.22 8.47 19.48
CA VAL A 457 7.36 9.59 19.82
C VAL A 457 6.20 9.61 18.83
N PHE A 458 5.00 9.86 19.34
CA PHE A 458 3.81 10.03 18.49
C PHE A 458 4.01 11.19 17.52
N ASP A 459 3.90 10.90 16.23
CA ASP A 459 4.12 11.86 15.17
C ASP A 459 3.13 11.64 14.02
N LEU A 460 2.65 12.72 13.39
CA LEU A 460 1.67 12.70 12.32
C LEU A 460 2.21 13.39 11.07
N ARG A 461 1.95 12.77 9.93
CA ARG A 461 1.96 13.45 8.62
C ARG A 461 0.53 13.72 8.19
N THR A 462 0.27 14.92 7.68
CA THR A 462 -1.08 15.37 7.36
C THR A 462 -1.12 16.07 6.01
N PHE A 463 -2.02 15.61 5.13
CA PHE A 463 -2.44 16.33 3.94
C PHE A 463 -3.71 17.12 4.23
N TYR A 464 -3.76 18.36 3.76
CA TYR A 464 -4.94 19.21 3.87
C TYR A 464 -5.45 19.53 2.47
N PHE A 465 -6.67 19.09 2.18
CA PHE A 465 -7.37 19.37 0.93
C PHE A 465 -8.27 20.58 1.15
N ARG A 466 -7.92 21.73 0.54
CA ARG A 466 -8.58 23.02 0.78
C ARG A 466 -9.07 23.65 -0.51
N PRO A 467 -10.31 24.15 -0.61
CA PRO A 467 -10.69 25.05 -1.68
C PRO A 467 -9.84 26.33 -1.66
N ASP A 468 -9.54 26.86 -2.83
CA ASP A 468 -8.76 28.08 -3.06
C ASP A 468 -9.39 29.33 -2.46
N ALA A 469 -10.73 29.43 -2.50
CA ALA A 469 -11.46 30.60 -2.04
C ALA A 469 -12.73 30.26 -1.25
N VAL A 470 -13.20 31.21 -0.44
CA VAL A 470 -14.48 31.11 0.27
C VAL A 470 -15.67 31.35 -0.67
N VAL A 471 -15.48 32.22 -1.67
CA VAL A 471 -16.54 32.62 -2.60
C VAL A 471 -16.19 32.11 -3.97
N ASN A 472 -17.08 31.30 -4.56
CA ASN A 472 -16.92 30.68 -5.88
C ASN A 472 -15.57 29.94 -6.06
N PRO A 473 -15.19 29.04 -5.14
CA PRO A 473 -13.96 28.27 -5.28
C PRO A 473 -13.90 27.53 -6.61
N GLN A 474 -12.72 27.50 -7.23
CA GLN A 474 -12.51 26.91 -8.56
C GLN A 474 -11.70 25.62 -8.51
N TYR A 475 -10.74 25.54 -7.58
CA TYR A 475 -9.85 24.38 -7.45
C TYR A 475 -9.51 24.09 -5.99
N CYS A 476 -8.98 22.90 -5.75
CA CYS A 476 -8.44 22.52 -4.47
C CYS A 476 -6.93 22.76 -4.45
N GLU A 477 -6.44 23.36 -3.38
CA GLU A 477 -5.04 23.45 -3.03
C GLU A 477 -4.66 22.32 -2.06
N LEU A 478 -3.47 21.76 -2.27
CA LEU A 478 -2.87 20.79 -1.38
C LEU A 478 -1.91 21.49 -0.42
N TYR A 479 -2.13 21.30 0.88
CA TYR A 479 -1.15 21.65 1.90
C TYR A 479 -0.65 20.37 2.56
N TYR A 480 0.56 20.43 3.08
CA TYR A 480 1.17 19.34 3.83
C TYR A 480 1.82 19.88 5.11
N ALA A 481 1.77 19.07 6.15
CA ALA A 481 2.54 19.27 7.36
C ALA A 481 2.99 17.91 7.90
N SER A 482 4.19 17.87 8.47
CA SER A 482 4.61 16.81 9.36
C SER A 482 4.88 17.45 10.72
N SER A 483 4.31 16.92 11.79
CA SER A 483 4.87 17.21 13.12
C SER A 483 6.25 16.55 13.21
N GLN A 484 7.08 16.97 14.17
CA GLN A 484 8.35 16.29 14.43
C GLN A 484 8.82 16.44 15.86
N GLU A 485 9.17 15.30 16.45
CA GLU A 485 10.39 15.21 17.25
C GLU A 485 11.47 14.49 16.41
N GLY A 486 12.45 15.24 15.84
CA GLY A 486 13.76 14.67 15.48
C GLY A 486 14.24 14.65 14.00
N ARG A 487 13.56 15.23 13.02
CA ARG A 487 13.98 15.22 11.58
C ARG A 487 14.22 16.63 11.01
N THR A 488 15.24 17.32 11.49
CA THR A 488 15.51 18.76 11.20
C THR A 488 15.71 19.16 9.72
N SER A 489 15.59 18.25 8.75
CA SER A 489 15.80 18.46 7.31
C SER A 489 14.53 18.44 6.45
N ASP A 490 13.33 18.30 7.03
CA ASP A 490 12.08 18.41 6.25
C ASP A 490 11.50 19.83 6.34
N ARG A 491 11.42 20.54 5.21
CA ARG A 491 10.90 21.91 5.13
C ARG A 491 9.41 22.04 5.45
N TYR A 492 8.67 20.94 5.37
CA TYR A 492 7.26 20.86 5.77
C TYR A 492 7.09 20.59 7.26
N SER A 493 8.20 20.45 7.98
CA SER A 493 8.22 20.20 9.41
C SER A 493 8.42 21.48 10.19
N ALA A 494 7.34 21.98 10.79
CA ALA A 494 7.36 22.95 11.87
C ALA A 494 6.03 22.94 12.61
N VAL A 495 6.09 23.09 13.93
CA VAL A 495 4.90 23.25 14.79
C VAL A 495 4.04 24.38 14.21
N ASP A 496 2.80 24.05 13.86
CA ASP A 496 1.77 24.93 13.30
C ASP A 496 1.94 25.43 11.84
N LYS A 497 2.96 24.99 11.08
CA LYS A 497 3.06 25.36 9.66
C LYS A 497 2.37 24.35 8.75
N ARG A 498 1.20 24.73 8.22
CA ARG A 498 0.61 24.09 7.05
C ARG A 498 1.17 24.77 5.81
N VAL A 499 2.04 24.11 5.07
CA VAL A 499 2.71 24.72 3.90
C VAL A 499 2.01 24.23 2.63
N LYS A 500 1.72 25.15 1.71
CA LYS A 500 1.19 24.80 0.39
C LYS A 500 2.24 23.98 -0.34
N VAL A 501 1.86 22.83 -0.88
CA VAL A 501 2.79 21.91 -1.55
C VAL A 501 3.24 22.54 -2.87
N PHE A 502 4.55 22.67 -3.08
CA PHE A 502 5.08 23.16 -4.35
C PHE A 502 4.89 22.14 -5.46
N LEU A 503 4.70 22.61 -6.70
CA LEU A 503 4.46 21.77 -7.87
C LEU A 503 5.57 20.71 -8.06
N TYR A 504 6.82 21.10 -7.79
CA TYR A 504 7.98 20.23 -8.00
C TYR A 504 8.16 19.18 -6.90
N ASP A 505 7.45 19.28 -5.77
CA ASP A 505 7.34 18.18 -4.80
C ASP A 505 6.24 17.20 -5.20
N TRP A 506 6.37 16.71 -6.43
CA TRP A 506 5.42 15.82 -7.08
C TRP A 506 5.15 14.53 -6.28
N GLN A 507 6.10 14.10 -5.44
CA GLN A 507 5.92 12.95 -4.56
C GLN A 507 4.77 13.15 -3.57
N LEU A 508 4.60 14.37 -3.04
CA LEU A 508 3.51 14.70 -2.11
C LEU A 508 2.16 14.69 -2.83
N TYR A 509 2.11 15.10 -4.10
CA TYR A 509 0.91 14.97 -4.93
C TYR A 509 0.56 13.50 -5.22
N GLN A 510 1.56 12.69 -5.56
CA GLN A 510 1.37 11.26 -5.78
C GLN A 510 0.79 10.57 -4.53
N GLU A 511 1.35 10.87 -3.36
CA GLU A 511 0.89 10.30 -2.10
C GLU A 511 -0.52 10.80 -1.72
N ALA A 512 -0.78 12.11 -1.85
CA ALA A 512 -2.10 12.66 -1.60
C ALA A 512 -3.18 12.02 -2.49
N LEU A 513 -2.86 11.69 -3.75
CA LEU A 513 -3.75 10.96 -4.66
C LEU A 513 -4.07 9.54 -4.19
N GLN A 514 -3.17 8.89 -3.46
CA GLN A 514 -3.42 7.57 -2.86
C GLN A 514 -4.34 7.67 -1.63
N TRP A 515 -4.25 8.78 -0.88
CA TRP A 515 -5.01 8.97 0.35
C TRP A 515 -6.40 9.56 0.11
N TYR A 516 -6.56 10.38 -0.92
CA TYR A 516 -7.80 11.09 -1.20
C TYR A 516 -9.04 10.17 -1.31
N PRO A 517 -8.99 9.00 -1.99
CA PRO A 517 -10.14 8.09 -2.05
C PRO A 517 -10.64 7.62 -0.68
N LYS A 518 -9.78 7.60 0.35
CA LYS A 518 -10.14 7.18 1.70
C LYS A 518 -11.11 8.15 2.38
N ILE A 519 -11.16 9.42 1.94
CA ILE A 519 -12.12 10.42 2.45
C ILE A 519 -13.55 9.97 2.18
N GLU A 520 -13.85 9.56 0.94
CA GLU A 520 -15.20 9.14 0.56
C GLU A 520 -15.64 7.91 1.35
N THR A 521 -14.77 6.90 1.43
CA THR A 521 -15.02 5.67 2.17
C THR A 521 -15.30 5.96 3.65
N ALA A 522 -14.39 6.67 4.33
CA ALA A 522 -14.49 6.96 5.75
C ALA A 522 -15.73 7.80 6.09
N LEU A 523 -15.98 8.88 5.33
CA LEU A 523 -17.11 9.76 5.61
C LEU A 523 -18.46 9.15 5.25
N SER A 524 -18.52 8.31 4.21
CA SER A 524 -19.77 7.61 3.86
C SER A 524 -20.16 6.64 4.97
N TYR A 525 -19.20 5.86 5.46
CA TYR A 525 -19.40 4.94 6.59
C TYR A 525 -19.84 5.69 7.86
N GLU A 526 -19.05 6.70 8.26
CA GLU A 526 -19.31 7.47 9.47
C GLU A 526 -20.66 8.21 9.40
N ASN A 527 -21.03 8.70 8.22
CA ASN A 527 -22.33 9.34 8.02
C ASN A 527 -23.49 8.34 8.08
N GLN A 528 -23.32 7.13 7.53
CA GLN A 528 -24.35 6.10 7.61
C GLN A 528 -24.59 5.68 9.06
N SER A 529 -23.52 5.36 9.81
CA SER A 529 -23.62 5.01 11.23
C SER A 529 -24.31 6.13 12.03
N TYR A 530 -23.93 7.39 11.80
CA TYR A 530 -24.59 8.52 12.44
C TYR A 530 -26.08 8.60 12.12
N LEU A 531 -26.50 8.37 10.88
CA LEU A 531 -27.93 8.41 10.51
C LEU A 531 -28.73 7.28 11.16
N GLU A 532 -28.17 6.07 11.21
CA GLU A 532 -28.78 4.92 11.88
C GLU A 532 -28.99 5.18 13.38
N ASP A 533 -28.01 5.79 14.05
CA ASP A 533 -28.10 6.19 15.46
C ASP A 533 -29.16 7.28 15.73
N GLN A 534 -29.50 8.11 14.74
CA GLN A 534 -30.56 9.13 14.88
C GLN A 534 -31.97 8.56 14.64
N GLU A 535 -32.10 7.38 14.03
CA GLU A 535 -33.38 6.70 13.76
C GLU A 535 -33.81 5.75 14.90
N LEU A 536 -32.91 5.46 15.85
CA LEU A 536 -33.14 4.70 17.09
C LEU A 536 -33.52 5.61 18.27
#